data_AF-A0A955LGS9-F1
#
_entry.id   AF-A0A955LGS9-F1
#
_cell.length_a   1.000
_cell.length_b   1.000
_cell.length_c   1.000
_cell.angle_alpha   90.00
_cell.angle_beta   90.00
_cell.angle_gamma   90.00
#
_symmetry.space_group_name_H-M   'P 1'
#
loop_
_entity.id
_entity.type
_entity.pdbx_description
1 polymer ?
#
loop_
_entity_poly.entity_id
_entity_poly.type
_entity_poly.pdbx_seq_one_letter_code
_entity_poly.pdbx_strand_id
1 'polypeptide(L)'
;MPTEISTFIKKHKLNTLIILIILACLGILLAVNKYQDYQLAQISTFDECARAGYPILESYPPQCKTPDGRTFIGIIQQQECAEDAQCGNGYYCLLGACEPFIVDTSCNEDADCTLINTKNRYSCCWSGQCDTIDYTENTWI
;
A
#
# COMPACT_ATOMS: atom_id res chain seq x y z
N MET A 1 54.97 43.40 32.32
CA MET A 1 53.54 43.39 31.95
C MET A 1 53.40 42.82 30.52
N PRO A 2 53.08 41.52 30.30
CA PRO A 2 52.85 41.01 28.94
C PRO A 2 51.58 40.14 28.75
N THR A 3 50.64 40.10 29.70
CA THR A 3 49.55 39.09 29.69
C THR A 3 48.34 39.42 28.80
N GLU A 4 48.17 40.66 28.33
CA GLU A 4 46.94 41.08 27.63
C GLU A 4 46.96 40.85 26.10
N ILE A 5 48.14 40.72 25.50
CA ILE A 5 48.27 40.61 24.03
C ILE A 5 47.93 39.17 23.57
N SER A 6 48.23 38.16 24.40
CA SER A 6 48.00 36.75 24.09
C SER A 6 46.51 36.37 24.07
N THR A 7 45.68 37.00 24.92
CA THR A 7 44.24 36.77 24.99
C THR A 7 43.49 37.41 23.82
N PHE A 8 43.92 38.58 23.34
CA PHE A 8 43.30 39.28 22.22
C PHE A 8 43.46 38.52 20.89
N ILE A 9 44.67 38.01 20.60
CA ILE A 9 44.97 37.21 19.39
C ILE A 9 44.24 35.86 19.44
N LYS A 10 44.14 35.21 20.61
CA LYS A 10 43.36 33.97 20.79
C LYS A 10 41.87 34.17 20.53
N LYS A 11 41.29 35.28 21.02
CA LYS A 11 39.87 35.62 20.85
C LYS A 11 39.53 35.93 19.38
N HIS A 12 40.42 36.64 18.68
CA HIS A 12 40.26 36.90 17.25
C HIS A 12 40.34 35.61 16.42
N LYS A 13 41.33 34.73 16.69
CA LYS A 13 41.45 33.44 16.00
C LYS A 13 40.28 32.49 16.28
N LEU A 14 39.72 32.53 17.50
CA LEU A 14 38.51 31.78 17.85
C LEU A 14 37.27 32.29 17.09
N ASN A 15 37.09 33.61 16.99
CA ASN A 15 35.99 34.19 16.21
C ASN A 15 36.11 33.88 14.70
N THR A 16 37.32 33.93 14.13
CA THR A 16 37.52 33.57 12.72
C THR A 16 37.22 32.08 12.47
N LEU A 17 37.60 31.20 13.40
CA LEU A 17 37.29 29.77 13.33
C LEU A 17 35.77 29.52 13.39
N ILE A 18 35.05 30.21 14.29
CA ILE A 18 33.58 30.07 14.41
C ILE A 18 32.89 30.52 13.12
N ILE A 19 33.31 31.62 12.49
CA ILE A 19 32.74 32.09 11.22
C ILE A 19 32.97 31.07 10.10
N LEU A 20 34.16 30.48 10.02
CA LEU A 20 34.45 29.42 9.03
C LEU A 20 33.59 28.18 9.25
N ILE A 21 33.37 27.77 10.50
CA ILE A 21 32.48 26.65 10.83
C ILE A 21 31.04 26.99 10.44
N ILE A 22 30.55 28.19 10.74
CA ILE A 22 29.20 28.62 10.36
C ILE A 22 29.04 28.63 8.84
N LEU A 23 30.01 29.16 8.09
CA LEU A 23 30.00 29.14 6.62
C LEU A 23 30.03 27.72 6.06
N ALA A 24 30.83 26.84 6.63
CA ALA A 24 30.89 25.43 6.23
C ALA A 24 29.56 24.70 6.53
N CYS A 25 29.00 24.87 7.73
CA CYS A 25 27.69 24.31 8.09
C CYS A 25 26.57 24.84 7.20
N LEU A 26 26.57 26.15 6.89
CA LEU A 26 25.61 26.75 5.99
C LEU A 26 25.76 26.19 4.57
N GLY A 27 26.99 26.01 4.08
CA GLY A 27 27.25 25.38 2.79
C GLY A 27 26.76 23.93 2.73
N ILE A 28 27.02 23.14 3.77
CA ILE A 28 26.55 21.75 3.88
C ILE A 28 25.02 21.70 3.90
N LEU A 29 24.35 22.55 4.68
CA LEU A 29 22.89 22.62 4.74
C LEU A 29 22.26 22.94 3.38
N LEU A 30 22.83 23.88 2.63
CA LEU A 30 22.36 24.21 1.30
C LEU A 30 22.58 23.07 0.29
N ALA A 31 23.70 22.35 0.40
CA ALA A 31 24.00 21.21 -0.44
C ALA A 31 23.05 20.02 -0.19
N VAL A 32 22.72 19.73 1.07
CA VAL A 32 21.79 18.65 1.44
C VAL A 32 20.38 18.91 0.88
N ASN A 33 19.88 20.15 0.97
CA ASN A 33 18.56 20.49 0.42
C ASN A 33 18.49 20.22 -1.09
N LYS A 34 19.50 20.65 -1.86
CA LYS A 34 19.52 20.43 -3.31
C LYS A 34 19.65 18.96 -3.71
N TYR A 35 20.31 18.16 -2.88
CA TYR A 35 20.46 16.73 -3.14
C TYR A 35 19.12 15.98 -3.08
N GLN A 36 18.23 16.40 -2.19
CA GLN A 36 16.94 15.76 -1.97
C GLN A 36 15.99 15.98 -3.16
N ASP A 37 15.98 17.20 -3.72
CA ASP A 37 15.19 17.53 -4.92
C ASP A 37 15.62 16.71 -6.14
N TYR A 38 16.93 16.47 -6.28
CA TYR A 38 17.47 15.68 -7.39
C TYR A 38 17.02 14.22 -7.33
N GLN A 39 16.99 13.62 -6.13
CA GLN A 39 16.52 12.25 -5.94
C GLN A 39 15.02 12.11 -6.22
N LEU A 40 14.22 13.07 -5.75
CA LEU A 40 12.79 13.12 -6.05
C LEU A 40 12.53 13.19 -7.56
N ALA A 41 13.27 14.00 -8.30
CA ALA A 41 13.09 14.15 -9.74
C ALA A 41 13.32 12.85 -10.54
N GLN A 42 14.08 11.89 -10.00
CA GLN A 42 14.34 10.61 -10.67
C GLN A 42 13.19 9.61 -10.53
N ILE A 43 12.26 9.82 -9.59
CA ILE A 43 11.15 8.89 -9.37
C ILE A 43 10.05 9.19 -10.37
N SER A 44 9.77 8.20 -11.21
CA SER A 44 8.83 8.26 -12.32
C SER A 44 7.78 7.14 -12.29
N THR A 45 8.00 6.11 -11.48
CA THR A 45 7.12 4.93 -11.39
C THR A 45 6.70 4.61 -9.94
N PHE A 46 5.64 3.80 -9.81
CA PHE A 46 5.20 3.27 -8.52
C PHE A 46 6.29 2.43 -7.84
N ASP A 47 6.96 1.54 -8.59
CA ASP A 47 8.03 0.69 -8.07
C ASP A 47 9.24 1.51 -7.57
N GLU A 48 9.62 2.56 -8.30
CA GLU A 48 10.67 3.48 -7.84
C GLU A 48 10.26 4.21 -6.55
N CYS A 49 9.01 4.65 -6.46
CA CYS A 49 8.47 5.31 -5.27
C CYS A 49 8.44 4.36 -4.06
N ALA A 50 8.00 3.11 -4.26
CA ALA A 50 7.98 2.08 -3.23
C ALA A 50 9.39 1.71 -2.75
N ARG A 51 10.33 1.53 -3.69
CA ARG A 51 11.75 1.25 -3.38
C ARG A 51 12.46 2.41 -2.69
N ALA A 52 12.03 3.64 -2.94
CA ALA A 52 12.50 4.82 -2.21
C ALA A 52 12.00 4.86 -0.76
N GLY A 53 11.11 3.94 -0.35
CA GLY A 53 10.61 3.83 1.02
C GLY A 53 9.51 4.84 1.34
N TYR A 54 8.84 5.39 0.33
CA TYR A 54 7.74 6.32 0.53
C TYR A 54 6.44 5.60 0.93
N PRO A 55 5.52 6.31 1.62
CA PRO A 55 4.28 5.73 2.08
C PRO A 55 3.43 5.20 0.92
N ILE A 56 3.07 3.93 1.01
CA ILE A 56 2.11 3.27 0.14
C ILE A 56 0.75 3.28 0.83
N LEU A 57 -0.25 3.77 0.11
CA LEU A 57 -1.65 3.71 0.51
C LEU A 57 -2.23 2.37 0.06
N GLU A 58 -2.78 1.62 1.01
CA GLU A 58 -3.49 0.35 0.79
C GLU A 58 -4.89 0.57 0.19
N SER A 59 -4.95 1.41 -0.85
CA SER A 59 -6.12 1.54 -1.71
C SER A 59 -6.02 0.53 -2.84
N TYR A 60 -7.13 0.28 -3.54
CA TYR A 60 -7.13 -0.54 -4.76
C TYR A 60 -7.57 0.34 -5.93
N PRO A 61 -6.66 0.73 -6.86
CA PRO A 61 -5.24 0.37 -6.95
C PRO A 61 -4.35 0.94 -5.84
N PRO A 62 -3.20 0.30 -5.51
CA PRO A 62 -2.25 0.83 -4.55
C PRO A 62 -1.65 2.13 -5.07
N GLN A 63 -1.36 3.06 -4.16
CA GLN A 63 -0.82 4.38 -4.51
C GLN A 63 0.38 4.72 -3.65
N CYS A 64 1.44 5.28 -4.24
CA CYS A 64 2.64 5.70 -3.51
C CYS A 64 2.76 7.24 -3.54
N LYS A 65 2.93 7.87 -2.36
CA LYS A 65 2.94 9.33 -2.23
C LYS A 65 4.32 9.86 -1.85
N THR A 66 4.84 10.78 -2.66
CA THR A 66 6.12 11.44 -2.40
C THR A 66 5.97 12.69 -1.51
N PRO A 67 7.03 13.11 -0.79
CA PRO A 67 7.05 14.34 0.01
C PRO A 67 6.74 15.62 -0.78
N ASP A 68 7.03 15.62 -2.08
CA ASP A 68 6.75 16.73 -3.02
C ASP A 68 5.27 16.81 -3.43
N GLY A 69 4.46 15.81 -3.04
CA GLY A 69 3.02 15.77 -3.30
C GLY A 69 2.63 14.99 -4.56
N ARG A 70 3.60 14.52 -5.35
CA ARG A 70 3.34 13.63 -6.49
C ARG A 70 2.88 12.25 -5.98
N THR A 71 1.90 11.68 -6.67
CA THR A 71 1.33 10.36 -6.38
C THR A 71 1.49 9.45 -7.59
N PHE A 72 2.03 8.25 -7.36
CA PHE A 72 2.22 7.22 -8.38
C PHE A 72 1.23 6.09 -8.12
N ILE A 73 0.45 5.72 -9.13
CA ILE A 73 -0.56 4.66 -9.01
C ILE A 73 0.06 3.35 -9.52
N GLY A 74 -0.01 2.30 -8.72
CA GLY A 74 0.41 0.96 -9.14
C GLY A 74 -0.57 0.40 -10.17
N ILE A 75 -0.01 -0.23 -11.21
CA ILE A 75 -0.82 -0.99 -12.15
C ILE A 75 -1.34 -2.25 -11.46
N ILE A 76 -2.66 -2.37 -11.40
CA ILE A 76 -3.26 -3.66 -11.12
C ILE A 76 -3.22 -4.40 -12.46
N GLN A 77 -2.37 -5.42 -12.57
CA GLN A 77 -2.61 -6.41 -13.61
C GLN A 77 -3.93 -7.06 -13.23
N GLN A 78 -5.03 -6.63 -13.86
CA GLN A 78 -6.21 -7.48 -13.94
C GLN A 78 -5.67 -8.77 -14.51
N GLN A 79 -5.61 -9.81 -13.67
CA GLN A 79 -5.05 -11.08 -14.04
C GLN A 79 -5.91 -11.59 -15.20
N GLU A 80 -5.42 -11.37 -16.43
CA GLU A 80 -6.10 -11.80 -17.62
C GLU A 80 -6.16 -13.32 -17.55
N CYS A 81 -7.37 -13.85 -17.58
CA CYS A 81 -7.60 -15.28 -17.52
C CYS A 81 -8.24 -15.72 -18.84
N ALA A 82 -7.82 -16.87 -19.33
CA ALA A 82 -8.52 -17.65 -20.36
C ALA A 82 -9.35 -18.78 -19.72
N GLU A 83 -8.95 -19.25 -18.54
CA GLU A 83 -9.58 -20.36 -17.82
C GLU A 83 -9.58 -20.16 -16.30
N ASP A 84 -10.52 -20.80 -15.59
CA ASP A 84 -10.69 -20.69 -14.14
C ASP A 84 -9.45 -21.10 -13.34
N ALA A 85 -8.65 -22.03 -13.88
CA ALA A 85 -7.43 -22.51 -13.23
C ALA A 85 -6.35 -21.42 -13.06
N GLN A 86 -6.44 -20.35 -13.84
CA GLN A 86 -5.53 -19.20 -13.75
C GLN A 86 -5.96 -18.21 -12.66
N CYS A 87 -7.16 -18.36 -12.14
CA CYS A 87 -7.69 -17.57 -11.04
C CYS A 87 -7.39 -18.26 -9.70
N GLY A 88 -7.09 -17.46 -8.66
CA GLY A 88 -6.84 -17.96 -7.32
C GLY A 88 -8.09 -18.58 -6.68
N ASN A 89 -7.91 -19.33 -5.59
CA ASN A 89 -9.02 -19.96 -4.86
C ASN A 89 -10.14 -18.96 -4.52
N GLY A 90 -11.36 -19.22 -4.99
CA GLY A 90 -12.54 -18.36 -4.76
C GLY A 90 -12.86 -17.37 -5.88
N TYR A 91 -12.14 -17.43 -6.99
CA TYR A 91 -12.37 -16.62 -8.20
C TYR A 91 -12.55 -17.52 -9.42
N TYR A 92 -13.30 -17.06 -10.41
CA TYR A 92 -13.50 -17.73 -11.70
C TYR A 92 -13.26 -16.76 -12.84
N CYS A 93 -13.02 -17.29 -14.04
CA CYS A 93 -12.74 -16.47 -15.20
C CYS A 93 -14.02 -16.03 -15.89
N LEU A 94 -14.30 -14.72 -15.85
CA LEU A 94 -15.42 -14.11 -16.55
C LEU A 94 -14.92 -13.03 -17.51
N LEU A 95 -15.17 -13.24 -18.82
CA LEU A 95 -14.83 -12.27 -19.88
C LEU A 95 -13.37 -11.81 -19.87
N GLY A 96 -12.44 -12.69 -19.48
CA GLY A 96 -11.02 -12.37 -19.45
C GLY A 96 -10.52 -11.81 -18.11
N ALA A 97 -11.36 -11.70 -17.09
CA ALA A 97 -10.98 -11.22 -15.76
C ALA A 97 -11.38 -12.22 -14.67
N CYS A 98 -10.55 -12.36 -13.64
CA CYS A 98 -10.90 -13.14 -12.46
C CYS A 98 -11.93 -12.41 -11.59
N GLU A 99 -13.17 -12.88 -11.62
CA GLU A 99 -14.27 -12.36 -10.81
C GLU A 99 -14.46 -13.22 -9.55
N PRO A 100 -14.85 -12.63 -8.41
CA PRO A 100 -15.13 -13.41 -7.21
C PRO A 100 -16.35 -14.31 -7.46
N PHE A 101 -16.29 -15.55 -6.98
CA PHE A 101 -17.47 -16.43 -6.98
C PHE A 101 -18.49 -15.88 -5.99
N ILE A 102 -19.41 -15.04 -6.47
CA ILE A 102 -20.63 -14.73 -5.74
C ILE A 102 -21.45 -16.00 -5.85
N VAL A 103 -21.46 -16.76 -4.77
CA VAL A 103 -22.42 -17.84 -4.62
C VAL A 103 -23.80 -17.24 -4.86
N ASP A 104 -24.46 -17.63 -5.93
CA ASP A 104 -25.88 -17.37 -6.07
C ASP A 104 -26.56 -18.16 -4.94
N THR A 105 -26.94 -17.44 -3.89
CA THR A 105 -27.69 -18.02 -2.79
C THR A 105 -29.17 -18.04 -3.11
N SER A 106 -29.62 -17.63 -4.30
CA SER A 106 -31.02 -17.79 -4.66
C SER A 106 -31.36 -19.25 -4.95
N CYS A 107 -32.59 -19.64 -4.60
CA CYS A 107 -33.05 -21.01 -4.75
C CYS A 107 -34.58 -21.03 -4.94
N ASN A 108 -35.08 -22.08 -5.56
CA ASN A 108 -36.51 -22.42 -5.59
C ASN A 108 -36.80 -23.71 -4.83
N GLU A 109 -35.82 -24.62 -4.77
CA GLU A 109 -35.88 -25.89 -4.04
C GLU A 109 -34.55 -26.19 -3.33
N ASP A 110 -34.58 -27.08 -2.34
CA ASP A 110 -33.39 -27.43 -1.53
C ASP A 110 -32.23 -27.99 -2.37
N ALA A 111 -32.54 -28.62 -3.50
CA ALA A 111 -31.56 -29.14 -4.43
C ALA A 111 -30.64 -28.04 -5.00
N ASP A 112 -31.14 -26.81 -5.16
CA ASP A 112 -30.38 -25.66 -5.67
C ASP A 112 -29.22 -25.29 -4.71
N CYS A 113 -29.39 -25.55 -3.41
CA CYS A 113 -28.42 -25.22 -2.38
C CYS A 113 -27.28 -26.26 -2.25
N THR A 114 -27.39 -27.41 -2.91
CA THR A 114 -26.42 -28.51 -2.81
C THR A 114 -25.08 -28.21 -3.51
N LEU A 115 -25.05 -27.28 -4.47
CA LEU A 115 -23.84 -26.87 -5.20
C LEU A 115 -22.92 -25.94 -4.38
N ILE A 116 -23.42 -25.40 -3.27
CA ILE A 116 -22.72 -24.45 -2.39
C ILE A 116 -22.04 -25.17 -1.19
N ASN A 117 -22.16 -26.49 -1.14
CA ASN A 117 -21.98 -27.31 0.06
C ASN A 117 -20.54 -27.34 0.59
N THR A 118 -19.50 -27.24 -0.24
CA THR A 118 -18.14 -27.59 0.20
C THR A 118 -17.50 -26.64 1.21
N LYS A 119 -18.02 -25.42 1.40
CA LYS A 119 -17.42 -24.44 2.34
C LYS A 119 -18.41 -23.78 3.30
N ASN A 120 -19.65 -23.53 2.85
CA ASN A 120 -20.58 -22.70 3.61
C ASN A 120 -21.75 -23.49 4.26
N ARG A 121 -21.82 -24.82 4.06
CA ARG A 121 -22.83 -25.72 4.66
C ARG A 121 -24.30 -25.32 4.39
N TYR A 122 -24.59 -24.67 3.27
CA TYR A 122 -25.99 -24.42 2.88
C TYR A 122 -26.63 -25.73 2.44
N SER A 123 -27.80 -26.04 3.00
CA SER A 123 -28.51 -27.30 2.74
C SER A 123 -29.98 -27.11 2.37
N CYS A 124 -30.56 -25.93 2.64
CA CYS A 124 -32.01 -25.74 2.57
C CYS A 124 -32.33 -24.43 1.85
N CYS A 125 -33.39 -24.43 1.06
CA CYS A 125 -33.93 -23.26 0.42
C CYS A 125 -35.04 -22.64 1.27
N TRP A 126 -34.82 -21.43 1.75
CA TRP A 126 -35.78 -20.71 2.59
C TRP A 126 -36.04 -19.31 2.06
N SER A 127 -37.31 -18.99 1.80
CA SER A 127 -37.73 -17.67 1.28
C SER A 127 -36.98 -17.24 0.00
N GLY A 128 -36.60 -18.21 -0.83
CA GLY A 128 -35.85 -17.97 -2.07
C GLY A 128 -34.34 -17.78 -1.85
N GLN A 129 -33.82 -18.06 -0.65
CA GLN A 129 -32.40 -18.00 -0.33
C GLN A 129 -31.90 -19.27 0.36
N CYS A 130 -30.70 -19.72 0.01
CA CYS A 130 -30.03 -20.86 0.63
C CYS A 130 -29.57 -20.50 2.05
N ASP A 131 -29.96 -21.33 3.01
CA ASP A 131 -29.58 -21.23 4.41
C ASP A 131 -28.94 -22.54 4.92
N THR A 132 -28.23 -22.42 6.04
CA THR A 132 -27.53 -23.51 6.74
C THR A 132 -28.43 -24.25 7.74
N ILE A 133 -29.62 -23.72 7.99
CA ILE A 133 -30.61 -24.25 8.93
C ILE A 133 -31.81 -24.76 8.14
N ASP A 134 -32.19 -26.01 8.38
CA ASP A 134 -33.45 -26.55 7.88
C ASP A 134 -34.61 -26.07 8.77
N TYR A 135 -35.40 -25.14 8.26
CA TYR A 135 -36.59 -24.62 8.96
C TYR A 135 -37.83 -25.51 8.77
N THR A 136 -37.75 -26.57 7.97
CA THR A 136 -38.84 -27.52 7.74
C THR A 136 -38.80 -28.70 8.72
N GLU A 137 -37.62 -28.98 9.30
CA GLU A 137 -37.48 -29.92 10.40
C GLU A 137 -37.63 -29.22 11.76
N ASN A 138 -38.64 -29.60 12.55
CA ASN A 138 -38.74 -29.20 13.96
C ASN A 138 -37.71 -29.97 14.80
N THR A 139 -36.42 -29.66 14.65
CA THR A 139 -35.37 -30.22 15.52
C THR A 139 -34.94 -29.19 16.56
N TRP A 140 -35.77 -29.05 17.60
CA TRP A 140 -35.23 -28.81 18.93
C TRP A 140 -34.74 -30.18 19.46
N ILE A 141 -33.43 -30.42 19.37
CA ILE A 141 -32.74 -31.39 20.25
C ILE A 141 -31.95 -30.58 21.27
#